data_AF-A0A355UAP7-F1
#
_entry.id   AF-A0A355UAP7-F1
#
_cell.length_a   1.000
_cell.length_b   1.000
_cell.length_c   1.000
_cell.angle_alpha   90.00
_cell.angle_beta   90.00
_cell.angle_gamma   90.00
#
_symmetry.space_group_name_H-M   'P 1'
#
loop_
_entity.id
_entity.type
_entity.pdbx_description
1 polymer ?
#
loop_
_entity_poly.entity_id
_entity_poly.type
_entity_poly.pdbx_seq_one_letter_code
_entity_poly.pdbx_strand_id
1 'polypeptide(L)' 'MVLAFVGIVGPRAILPMAYVYLVIHWNKPMGELISSFFGGSLLGIIAYYSRSIVGGIIVHVGIAWMMELGAFISKYFFP' A
#
# COMPACT_ATOMS: atom_id res chain seq x y z
N MET A 1 -2.69 -7.47 8.89
CA MET A 1 -3.20 -8.71 8.28
C MET A 1 -2.11 -9.62 7.73
N VAL A 2 -1.15 -9.16 6.92
CA VAL A 2 -0.17 -10.05 6.24
C VAL A 2 0.61 -11.00 7.17
N LEU A 3 1.11 -10.53 8.31
CA LEU A 3 1.96 -11.34 9.20
C LEU A 3 1.21 -12.55 9.79
N ALA A 4 -0.09 -12.43 10.07
CA ALA A 4 -0.90 -13.53 10.58
C ALA A 4 -1.08 -14.65 9.55
N PHE A 5 -1.35 -14.29 8.29
CA PHE A 5 -1.48 -15.26 7.20
C PHE A 5 -0.14 -15.85 6.78
N VAL A 6 0.93 -15.05 6.82
CA VAL A 6 2.30 -15.53 6.59
C VAL A 6 2.67 -16.64 7.58
N GLY A 7 2.24 -16.57 8.84
CA GLY A 7 2.49 -17.61 9.83
C GLY A 7 1.87 -18.98 9.48
N ILE A 8 0.85 -19.00 8.63
CA ILE A 8 0.12 -20.22 8.24
C ILE A 8 0.58 -20.74 6.86
N VAL A 9 0.64 -19.86 5.85
CA VAL A 9 0.89 -20.26 4.45
C VAL A 9 2.25 -19.78 3.90
N GLY A 10 3.03 -19.07 4.71
CA GLY A 10 4.33 -18.52 4.35
C GLY A 10 4.24 -17.35 3.36
N PRO A 11 5.27 -17.12 2.53
CA PRO A 11 5.31 -16.00 1.58
C PRO A 11 4.22 -16.07 0.50
N ARG A 12 3.58 -17.24 0.31
CA ARG A 12 2.42 -17.41 -0.57
C ARG A 12 1.23 -16.54 -0.18
N ALA A 13 1.17 -16.04 1.06
CA ALA A 13 0.16 -15.08 1.51
C ALA A 13 0.23 -13.71 0.79
N ILE A 14 1.37 -13.36 0.19
CA ILE A 14 1.62 -12.03 -0.37
C ILE A 14 0.75 -11.79 -1.61
N LEU A 15 0.67 -12.75 -2.54
CA LEU A 15 -0.07 -12.58 -3.79
C LEU A 15 -1.59 -12.45 -3.59
N PRO A 16 -2.27 -13.30 -2.79
CA PRO A 16 -3.69 -13.12 -2.49
C PRO A 16 -3.97 -11.80 -1.78
N MET A 17 -3.08 -11.35 -0.89
CA MET A 17 -3.23 -10.05 -0.24
C MET A 17 -3.09 -8.89 -1.23
N ALA A 18 -2.08 -8.91 -2.10
CA ALA A 18 -1.90 -7.89 -3.13
C ALA A 18 -3.09 -7.84 -4.10
N TYR A 19 -3.68 -9.00 -4.42
CA TYR A 19 -4.90 -9.07 -5.22
C TYR A 19 -6.10 -8.44 -4.51
N VAL A 20 -6.33 -8.72 -3.22
CA VAL A 20 -7.35 -8.02 -2.44
C VAL A 20 -7.12 -6.51 -2.45
N TYR A 21 -5.85 -6.08 -2.36
CA TYR A 21 -5.49 -4.66 -2.40
C TYR A 21 -5.82 -4.00 -3.75
N LEU A 22 -5.60 -4.70 -4.86
CA LEU A 22 -6.01 -4.28 -6.19
C LEU A 22 -7.54 -4.14 -6.28
N VAL A 23 -8.29 -5.11 -5.76
CA VAL A 23 -9.77 -5.12 -5.82
C VAL A 23 -10.37 -3.96 -5.03
N ILE A 24 -9.84 -3.60 -3.87
CA ILE A 24 -10.37 -2.45 -3.12
C ILE A 24 -10.06 -1.10 -3.78
N HIS A 25 -9.12 -1.05 -4.74
CA HIS A 25 -8.81 0.15 -5.54
C HIS A 25 -9.55 0.19 -6.89
N TRP A 26 -10.50 -0.72 -7.14
CA TRP A 26 -11.12 -0.94 -8.47
C TRP A 26 -11.82 0.26 -9.13
N ASN A 27 -12.05 1.36 -8.42
CA ASN A 27 -12.63 2.60 -8.98
C ASN A 27 -11.71 3.83 -8.79
N LYS A 28 -10.43 3.61 -8.51
CA LYS A 28 -9.43 4.67 -8.39
C LYS A 28 -8.78 4.95 -9.75
N PRO A 29 -8.10 6.11 -9.92
CA PRO A 29 -7.31 6.39 -11.12
C PRO A 29 -6.40 5.21 -11.48
N MET A 30 -6.24 4.94 -12.78
CA MET A 30 -5.52 3.75 -13.27
C MET A 30 -4.12 3.60 -12.66
N GLY A 31 -3.42 4.71 -12.43
CA GLY A 31 -2.12 4.71 -11.75
C GLY A 31 -2.19 4.20 -10.31
N GLU A 32 -3.19 4.62 -9.53
CA GLU A 32 -3.42 4.16 -8.15
C GLU A 32 -3.86 2.69 -8.13
N LEU A 33 -4.69 2.26 -9.08
CA LEU A 33 -5.10 0.87 -9.23
C LEU A 33 -3.89 -0.05 -9.49
N ILE A 34 -3.11 0.22 -10.54
CA ILE A 34 -1.95 -0.61 -10.90
C ILE A 34 -0.90 -0.59 -9.78
N SER A 35 -0.59 0.60 -9.26
CA SER A 35 0.40 0.72 -8.19
C SER A 35 -0.03 0.06 -6.88
N SER A 36 -1.32 -0.08 -6.59
CA SER A 36 -1.80 -0.77 -5.38
C SER A 36 -1.38 -2.24 -5.35
N PHE A 37 -1.37 -2.94 -6.49
CA PHE A 37 -0.93 -4.34 -6.56
C PHE A 37 0.57 -4.48 -6.29
N PHE A 38 1.39 -3.66 -6.95
CA PHE A 38 2.85 -3.68 -6.76
C PHE A 38 3.26 -3.17 -5.38
N GLY A 39 2.63 -2.10 -4.90
CA GLY A 39 2.83 -1.55 -3.56
C GLY A 39 2.45 -2.53 -2.47
N GLY A 40 1.29 -3.19 -2.59
CA GLY A 40 0.85 -4.24 -1.68
C GLY A 40 1.81 -5.44 -1.67
N SER A 41 2.28 -5.86 -2.85
CA SER A 41 3.27 -6.94 -2.99
C SER A 41 4.61 -6.59 -2.33
N LEU A 42 5.14 -5.40 -2.61
CA LEU A 42 6.42 -4.94 -2.06
C LEU A 42 6.36 -4.80 -0.53
N LEU A 43 5.31 -4.17 -0.01
CA LEU A 43 5.10 -4.06 1.45
C LEU A 43 4.91 -5.43 2.10
N GLY A 44 4.26 -6.37 1.42
CA GLY A 44 4.14 -7.76 1.87
C GLY A 44 5.49 -8.47 1.97
N ILE A 45 6.36 -8.29 0.97
CA ILE A 45 7.74 -8.82 0.97
C ILE A 45 8.57 -8.22 2.10
N ILE A 46 8.54 -6.88 2.23
CA ILE A 46 9.27 -6.18 3.30
C ILE A 46 8.79 -6.66 4.67
N ALA A 47 7.48 -6.78 4.87
CA ALA A 47 6.92 -7.26 6.13
C ALA A 47 7.30 -8.71 6.43
N TYR A 48 7.33 -9.58 5.41
CA TYR A 48 7.75 -10.97 5.55
C TYR A 48 9.20 -11.09 6.05
N TYR A 49 10.14 -10.39 5.42
CA TYR A 49 11.57 -10.48 5.77
C TYR A 49 11.92 -9.72 7.06
N SER A 50 11.35 -8.52 7.26
CA SER A 50 11.60 -7.72 8.46
C SER A 50 10.84 -8.21 9.69
N ARG A 51 9.86 -9.10 9.51
CA ARG A 51 8.87 -9.51 10.52
C ARG A 51 8.18 -8.31 11.19
N SER A 52 8.03 -7.21 10.47
CA SER A 52 7.52 -5.95 11.00
C SER A 52 6.61 -5.26 9.99
N ILE A 53 5.54 -4.63 10.49
CA ILE A 53 4.64 -3.79 9.68
C ILE A 53 5.03 -2.31 9.70
N VAL A 54 6.06 -1.94 10.46
CA VAL A 54 6.45 -0.53 10.67
C VAL A 54 6.79 0.16 9.35
N GLY A 55 7.47 -0.53 8.44
CA GLY A 55 7.75 0.01 7.10
C GLY A 55 6.47 0.39 6.33
N GLY A 56 5.42 -0.46 6.41
CA GLY A 56 4.12 -0.16 5.83
C GLY A 56 3.44 1.03 6.49
N ILE A 57 3.50 1.13 7.83
CA ILE A 57 2.95 2.27 8.58
C ILE A 57 3.60 3.59 8.12
N ILE A 58 4.94 3.62 8.03
CA ILE A 58 5.68 4.80 7.59
C ILE A 58 5.25 5.23 6.18
N VAL A 59 5.13 4.28 5.25
CA VAL A 59 4.70 4.56 3.88
C VAL A 59 3.27 5.13 3.85
N HIS A 60 2.33 4.56 4.60
CA HIS A 60 0.96 5.06 4.65
C HIS A 60 0.86 6.46 5.25
N VAL A 61 1.58 6.74 6.34
CA VAL A 61 1.63 8.07 6.95
C VAL A 61 2.27 9.07 5.98
N GLY A 62 3.36 8.68 5.32
CA GLY A 62 4.03 9.50 4.31
C GLY A 62 3.11 9.85 3.14
N ILE A 63 2.35 8.88 2.62
CA ILE A 63 1.35 9.12 1.56
C ILE A 63 0.26 10.08 2.05
N ALA A 64 -0.25 9.91 3.27
CA ALA A 64 -1.26 10.83 3.82
C ALA A 64 -0.74 12.28 3.90
N TRP A 65 0.51 12.49 4.30
CA TRP A 65 1.14 13.81 4.26
C TRP A 65 1.34 14.33 2.83
N MET A 66 1.71 13.48 1.88
CA MET A 66 1.81 13.89 0.47
C MET A 66 0.45 14.30 -0.11
N MET A 67 -0.64 13.65 0.29
CA MET A 67 -1.98 14.02 -0.13
C MET A 67 -2.38 15.40 0.42
N GLU A 68 -2.09 15.69 1.70
CA GLU A 68 -2.31 17.01 2.31
C GLU A 68 -1.48 18.09 1.61
N LEU A 69 -0.19 17.82 1.37
CA LEU A 69 0.69 18.75 0.65
C LEU A 69 0.20 19.00 -0.78
N GLY A 70 -0.23 17.95 -1.48
CA GLY A 70 -0.79 18.06 -2.82
C GLY A 70 -2.06 18.89 -2.86
N ALA A 71 -2.95 18.71 -1.87
CA ALA A 71 -4.15 19.53 -1.72
C ALA A 71 -3.81 21.01 -1.45
N PHE A 72 -2.82 21.28 -0.59
CA PHE A 72 -2.32 22.63 -0.34
C PHE A 72 -1.79 23.26 -1.63
N ILE A 73 -0.88 22.59 -2.35
CA ILE A 73 -0.31 23.09 -3.61
C ILE A 73 -1.42 23.36 -4.64
N SER A 74 -2.35 22.42 -4.82
CA SER A 74 -3.49 22.59 -5.73
C SER A 74 -4.30 23.84 -5.39
N LYS A 75 -4.64 24.06 -4.11
CA LYS A 75 -5.46 25.19 -3.67
C LYS A 75 -4.82 26.56 -3.94
N TYR A 76 -3.50 26.67 -3.80
CA TYR A 76 -2.81 27.98 -3.93
C TYR A 76 -2.25 28.25 -5.33
N PHE A 77 -1.91 27.21 -6.10
CA PHE A 77 -1.28 27.35 -7.43
C PHE A 77 -2.22 27.03 -8.59
N PHE A 78 -3.34 26.32 -8.35
CA PHE A 78 -4.36 25.98 -9.33
C PHE A 78 -5.77 26.25 -8.77
N PRO A 79 -6.10 27.53 -8.47
CA PRO A 79 -7.39 27.91 -7.88
C PRO A 79 -8.59 27.72 -8.82
#